data_AF-A0A0Q5ZH68-F1
#
_entry.id   AF-A0A0Q5ZH68-F1
#
_cell.length_a   1.000
_cell.length_b   1.000
_cell.length_c   1.000
_cell.angle_alpha   90.00
_cell.angle_beta   90.00
_cell.angle_gamma   90.00
#
_symmetry.space_group_name_H-M   'P 1'
#
loop_
_entity.id
_entity.type
_entity.pdbx_description
1 polymer ?
#
loop_
_entity_poly.entity_id
_entity_poly.type
_entity_poly.pdbx_seq_one_letter_code
_entity_poly.pdbx_strand_id
1 'polypeptide(L)'
;MKQSIETTTQDEKLQSAFAKRKTAEADKESKSKKSEVKNLTPFNERFGEKQLADWKLSYGNRDMIYLKVEDKLAVLRPPTAEDLGDYVTAIGLNGMSKAVASVMETLWIDGDIELIDDEDLFIACFLQMNNILESKKGEFFRA
;
A
#
# COMPACT_ATOMS: atom_id res chain seq x y z
N MET A 1 -53.39 -7.75 13.25
CA MET A 1 -52.89 -6.67 12.36
C MET A 1 -51.99 -5.72 13.15
N LYS A 2 -50.68 -5.99 13.34
CA LYS A 2 -49.67 -5.01 13.82
C LYS A 2 -48.24 -5.53 13.57
N GLN A 3 -47.77 -5.61 12.32
CA GLN A 3 -46.34 -5.84 12.02
C GLN A 3 -46.01 -5.27 10.63
N SER A 4 -46.06 -3.94 10.45
CA SER A 4 -45.57 -3.33 9.20
C SER A 4 -45.03 -1.90 9.34
N ILE A 5 -44.86 -1.37 10.56
CA ILE A 5 -44.46 0.04 10.75
C ILE A 5 -43.03 0.17 11.31
N GLU A 6 -42.50 -0.83 12.04
CA GLU A 6 -41.16 -0.74 12.65
C GLU A 6 -40.00 -1.09 11.71
N THR A 7 -40.23 -1.88 10.66
CA THR A 7 -39.18 -2.37 9.75
C THR A 7 -38.60 -1.24 8.88
N THR A 8 -39.46 -0.34 8.38
CA THR A 8 -39.07 0.78 7.50
C THR A 8 -38.08 1.73 8.19
N THR A 9 -38.24 1.96 9.49
CA THR A 9 -37.39 2.92 10.23
C THR A 9 -36.00 2.37 10.54
N GLN A 10 -35.83 1.04 10.63
CA GLN A 10 -34.51 0.43 10.81
C GLN A 10 -33.72 0.40 9.50
N ASP A 11 -34.37 0.09 8.38
CA ASP A 11 -33.74 0.06 7.06
C ASP A 11 -33.24 1.45 6.64
N GLU A 12 -34.01 2.52 6.90
CA GLU A 12 -33.60 3.90 6.64
C GLU A 12 -32.41 4.35 7.53
N LYS A 13 -32.39 3.90 8.78
CA LYS A 13 -31.25 4.15 9.70
C LYS A 13 -29.99 3.41 9.23
N LEU A 14 -30.15 2.18 8.72
CA LEU A 14 -29.05 1.39 8.21
C LEU A 14 -28.48 2.00 6.93
N GLN A 15 -29.34 2.39 5.97
CA GLN A 15 -28.94 3.05 4.73
C GLN A 15 -28.23 4.38 4.99
N SER A 16 -28.74 5.20 5.91
CA SER A 16 -28.10 6.47 6.28
C SER A 16 -26.77 6.28 7.01
N ALA A 17 -26.60 5.22 7.80
CA ALA A 17 -25.32 4.86 8.42
C ALA A 17 -24.27 4.45 7.36
N PHE A 18 -24.65 3.63 6.38
CA PHE A 18 -23.76 3.24 5.28
C PHE A 18 -23.44 4.41 4.36
N ALA A 19 -24.40 5.31 4.08
CA ALA A 19 -24.15 6.51 3.29
C ALA A 19 -23.12 7.41 3.98
N LYS A 20 -23.28 7.68 5.28
CA LYS A 20 -22.31 8.44 6.08
C LYS A 20 -20.93 7.81 6.07
N ARG A 21 -20.86 6.48 6.17
CA ARG A 21 -19.59 5.74 6.12
C ARG A 21 -18.93 5.83 4.75
N LYS A 22 -19.70 5.69 3.67
CA LYS A 22 -19.21 5.83 2.28
C LYS A 22 -18.67 7.24 1.99
N THR A 23 -19.34 8.28 2.50
CA THR A 23 -18.84 9.66 2.39
C THR A 23 -17.56 9.86 3.21
N ALA A 24 -17.51 9.35 4.45
CA ALA A 24 -16.32 9.43 5.29
C ALA A 24 -15.13 8.61 4.75
N GLU A 25 -15.39 7.52 4.04
CA GLU A 25 -14.37 6.71 3.36
C GLU A 25 -13.84 7.41 2.10
N ALA A 26 -14.70 8.05 1.30
CA ALA A 26 -14.28 8.86 0.16
C ALA A 26 -13.43 10.10 0.58
N ASP A 27 -13.77 10.72 1.71
CA ASP A 27 -13.00 11.82 2.31
C ASP A 27 -11.65 11.35 2.91
N LYS A 28 -11.53 10.05 3.24
CA LYS A 28 -10.28 9.42 3.68
C LYS A 28 -9.42 8.94 2.50
N GLU A 29 -10.02 8.38 1.45
CA GLU A 29 -9.32 7.99 0.20
C GLU A 29 -8.66 9.19 -0.48
N SER A 30 -9.29 10.36 -0.44
CA SER A 30 -8.69 11.60 -0.96
C SER A 30 -7.52 12.12 -0.11
N LYS A 31 -7.44 11.72 1.17
CA LYS A 31 -6.32 12.04 2.07
C LYS A 31 -5.23 10.96 2.13
N SER A 32 -5.53 9.70 1.76
CA SER A 32 -4.60 8.57 1.83
C SER A 32 -3.64 8.44 0.64
N LYS A 33 -3.82 9.23 -0.43
CA LYS A 33 -2.91 9.29 -1.60
C LYS A 33 -1.46 9.75 -1.32
N LYS A 34 -1.02 9.78 -0.06
CA LYS A 34 0.34 10.20 0.36
C LYS A 34 0.90 9.28 1.45
N SER A 35 0.94 7.98 1.21
CA SER A 35 1.80 7.07 1.98
C SER A 35 3.27 7.12 1.52
N GLU A 36 3.58 7.93 0.51
CA GLU A 36 4.96 8.22 0.11
C GLU A 36 5.69 8.92 1.26
N VAL A 37 6.85 8.39 1.63
CA VAL A 37 7.78 9.06 2.54
C VAL A 37 8.10 10.44 1.94
N LYS A 38 7.49 11.49 2.50
CA LYS A 38 7.60 12.87 1.98
C LYS A 38 9.01 13.45 2.12
N ASN A 39 9.84 12.86 2.97
CA ASN A 39 11.20 13.31 3.24
C ASN A 39 12.20 12.27 2.73
N LEU A 40 12.79 12.53 1.56
CA LEU A 40 13.82 11.68 0.96
C LEU A 40 15.24 11.96 1.50
N THR A 41 15.43 12.97 2.36
CA THR A 41 16.76 13.32 2.90
C THR A 41 17.50 12.12 3.48
N PRO A 42 16.89 11.24 4.32
CA PRO A 42 17.61 10.08 4.85
C PRO A 42 18.09 9.10 3.76
N PHE A 43 17.34 8.98 2.66
CA PHE A 43 17.70 8.11 1.55
C PHE A 43 18.81 8.74 0.70
N ASN A 44 18.75 10.05 0.48
CA ASN A 44 19.82 10.78 -0.20
C ASN A 44 21.13 10.72 0.60
N GLU A 45 21.06 10.83 1.93
CA GLU A 45 22.23 10.72 2.81
C GLU A 45 22.83 9.31 2.80
N ARG A 46 22.00 8.27 2.79
CA ARG A 46 22.45 6.87 2.83
C ARG A 46 22.94 6.36 1.47
N PHE A 47 22.13 6.52 0.43
CA PHE A 47 22.36 5.91 -0.89
C PHE A 47 22.97 6.89 -1.88
N GLY A 48 22.82 8.20 -1.65
CA GLY A 48 23.29 9.23 -2.58
C GLY A 48 22.29 9.49 -3.71
N GLU A 49 22.14 10.75 -4.08
CA GLU A 49 21.18 11.19 -5.11
C GLU A 49 21.44 10.54 -6.47
N LYS A 50 22.72 10.35 -6.83
CA LYS A 50 23.09 9.72 -8.10
C LYS A 50 22.60 8.27 -8.17
N GLN A 51 22.82 7.49 -7.12
CA GLN A 51 22.41 6.07 -7.09
C GLN A 51 20.89 5.95 -7.15
N LEU A 52 20.16 6.78 -6.41
CA LEU A 52 18.71 6.82 -6.47
C LEU A 52 18.20 7.20 -7.87
N ALA A 53 18.84 8.15 -8.54
CA ALA A 53 18.53 8.51 -9.93
C ALA A 53 18.84 7.37 -10.92
N ASP A 54 19.97 6.69 -10.75
CA ASP A 54 20.38 5.55 -11.59
C ASP A 54 19.41 4.37 -11.45
N TRP A 55 18.96 4.07 -10.24
CA TRP A 55 17.92 3.06 -10.00
C TRP A 55 16.59 3.48 -10.63
N LYS A 56 16.14 4.72 -10.39
CA LYS A 56 14.92 5.25 -10.99
C LYS A 56 14.94 5.13 -12.51
N LEU A 57 16.06 5.48 -13.14
CA LEU A 57 16.25 5.34 -14.58
C LEU A 57 16.17 3.87 -15.03
N SER A 58 16.84 2.97 -14.29
CA SER A 58 16.87 1.52 -14.58
C SER A 58 15.48 0.88 -14.54
N TYR A 59 14.54 1.43 -13.76
CA TYR A 59 13.17 0.92 -13.64
C TYR A 59 12.12 1.74 -14.40
N GLY A 60 12.55 2.41 -15.47
CA GLY A 60 11.68 3.12 -16.40
C GLY A 60 11.29 4.54 -15.97
N ASN A 61 12.13 5.19 -15.16
CA ASN A 61 11.93 6.54 -14.62
C ASN A 61 10.64 6.72 -13.81
N ARG A 62 10.11 5.61 -13.27
CA ARG A 62 8.93 5.57 -12.40
C ARG A 62 9.35 5.86 -10.96
N ASP A 63 8.41 6.34 -10.14
CA ASP A 63 8.71 6.65 -8.75
C ASP A 63 9.03 5.37 -7.96
N MET A 64 10.18 5.42 -7.27
CA MET A 64 10.65 4.34 -6.42
C MET A 64 9.80 4.28 -5.15
N ILE A 65 9.72 3.09 -4.56
CA ILE A 65 9.09 2.90 -3.26
C ILE A 65 10.14 3.05 -2.19
N TYR A 66 9.91 3.97 -1.26
CA TYR A 66 10.78 4.24 -0.13
C TYR A 66 10.08 3.77 1.13
N LEU A 67 10.68 2.83 1.84
CA LEU A 67 10.20 2.37 3.14
C LEU A 67 11.10 2.95 4.22
N LYS A 68 10.47 3.56 5.23
CA LYS A 68 11.15 4.04 6.43
C LYS A 68 10.38 3.59 7.65
N VAL A 69 11.07 2.93 8.57
CA VAL A 69 10.59 2.58 9.90
C VAL A 69 11.70 2.97 10.86
N GLU A 70 11.43 3.92 11.76
CA GLU A 70 12.44 4.49 12.66
C GLU A 70 13.65 5.07 11.92
N ASP A 71 14.86 4.56 12.19
CA ASP A 71 16.12 4.89 11.51
C ASP A 71 16.44 3.96 10.34
N LYS A 72 15.62 2.92 10.12
CA LYS A 72 15.81 1.92 9.08
C LYS A 72 15.17 2.32 7.76
N LEU A 73 15.88 2.06 6.67
CA LEU A 73 15.53 2.50 5.31
C LEU A 73 15.65 1.36 4.31
N ALA A 74 14.69 1.28 3.38
CA ALA A 74 14.75 0.42 2.20
C ALA A 74 14.18 1.10 0.96
N VAL A 75 14.72 0.72 -0.21
CA VAL A 75 14.31 1.18 -1.53
C VAL A 75 13.86 -0.03 -2.34
N LEU A 76 12.65 0.05 -2.88
CA LEU A 76 12.04 -0.96 -3.72
C LEU A 76 11.73 -0.35 -5.10
N ARG A 77 11.84 -1.15 -6.16
CA ARG A 77 11.40 -0.73 -7.50
C ARG A 77 9.88 -0.60 -7.56
N PRO A 78 9.34 0.24 -8.45
CA PRO A 78 7.90 0.29 -8.68
C PRO A 78 7.38 -1.04 -9.26
N PRO A 79 6.19 -1.50 -8.83
CA PRO A 79 5.56 -2.71 -9.37
C PRO A 79 5.19 -2.50 -10.84
N THR A 80 5.31 -3.54 -11.64
CA THR A 80 4.81 -3.65 -13.01
C THR A 80 3.38 -4.20 -13.01
N ALA A 81 2.75 -4.24 -14.18
CA ALA A 81 1.45 -4.89 -14.36
C ALA A 81 1.49 -6.37 -13.96
N GLU A 82 2.59 -7.06 -14.29
CA GLU A 82 2.80 -8.47 -13.97
C GLU A 82 2.90 -8.68 -12.46
N ASP A 83 3.72 -7.88 -11.77
CA ASP A 83 3.83 -7.95 -10.30
C ASP A 83 2.48 -7.73 -9.60
N LEU A 84 1.65 -6.81 -10.11
CA LEU A 84 0.31 -6.56 -9.58
C LEU A 84 -0.65 -7.72 -9.89
N GLY A 85 -0.54 -8.35 -11.05
CA GLY A 85 -1.30 -9.55 -11.41
C GLY A 85 -0.96 -10.74 -10.51
N ASP A 86 0.34 -10.96 -10.28
CA ASP A 86 0.85 -12.00 -9.39
C ASP A 86 0.43 -11.76 -7.94
N TYR A 87 0.53 -10.51 -7.47
CA TYR A 87 0.03 -10.09 -6.17
C TYR A 87 -1.45 -10.45 -5.96
N VAL A 88 -2.31 -10.07 -6.90
CA VAL A 88 -3.76 -10.33 -6.82
C VAL A 88 -4.06 -11.84 -6.84
N THR A 89 -3.35 -12.59 -7.68
CA THR A 89 -3.48 -14.04 -7.76
C THR A 89 -3.03 -14.70 -6.44
N ALA A 90 -1.88 -14.30 -5.91
CA ALA A 90 -1.32 -14.82 -4.67
C ALA A 90 -2.22 -14.54 -3.45
N ILE A 91 -2.93 -13.40 -3.42
CA ILE A 91 -3.92 -13.13 -2.38
C ILE A 91 -4.99 -14.24 -2.32
N GLY A 92 -5.51 -14.65 -3.49
CA GLY A 92 -6.55 -15.68 -3.59
C GLY A 92 -6.07 -17.09 -3.24
N LEU A 93 -4.79 -17.38 -3.45
CA LEU A 93 -4.20 -18.72 -3.24
C LEU A 93 -3.57 -18.90 -1.85
N ASN A 94 -2.78 -17.92 -1.42
CA ASN A 94 -1.86 -18.03 -0.29
C ASN A 94 -2.20 -17.06 0.86
N GLY A 95 -3.17 -16.17 0.65
CA GLY A 95 -3.55 -15.12 1.58
C GLY A 95 -2.71 -13.85 1.43
N MET A 96 -3.26 -12.74 1.92
CA MET A 96 -2.69 -11.39 1.79
C MET A 96 -1.28 -11.28 2.37
N SER A 97 -1.04 -11.84 3.56
CA SER A 97 0.27 -11.75 4.23
C SER A 97 1.40 -12.29 3.36
N LYS A 98 1.21 -13.49 2.79
CA LYS A 98 2.21 -14.12 1.92
C LYS A 98 2.34 -13.38 0.58
N ALA A 99 1.23 -12.90 0.01
CA ALA A 99 1.25 -12.18 -1.24
C ALA A 99 2.08 -10.88 -1.16
N VAL A 100 1.87 -10.06 -0.13
CA VAL A 100 2.66 -8.84 0.06
C VAL A 100 4.12 -9.18 0.32
N ALA A 101 4.42 -10.19 1.14
CA ALA A 101 5.80 -10.60 1.41
C ALA A 101 6.54 -11.01 0.13
N SER A 102 5.93 -11.85 -0.72
CA SER A 102 6.52 -12.26 -2.00
C SER A 102 6.74 -11.08 -2.96
N VAL A 103 5.81 -10.13 -2.98
CA VAL A 103 5.98 -8.91 -3.80
C VAL A 103 7.08 -8.03 -3.23
N MET A 104 7.15 -7.83 -1.91
CA MET A 104 8.24 -7.08 -1.27
C MET A 104 9.61 -7.65 -1.64
N GLU A 105 9.76 -8.97 -1.55
CA GLU A 105 10.98 -9.68 -1.96
C GLU A 105 11.33 -9.40 -3.43
N THR A 106 10.34 -9.50 -4.33
CA THR A 106 10.51 -9.31 -5.77
C THR A 106 10.86 -7.86 -6.15
N LEU A 107 10.42 -6.89 -5.35
CA LEU A 107 10.62 -5.47 -5.59
C LEU A 107 11.85 -4.90 -4.86
N TRP A 108 12.45 -5.63 -3.93
CA TRP A 108 13.56 -5.14 -3.11
C TRP A 108 14.81 -4.86 -3.93
N ILE A 109 15.39 -3.66 -3.75
CA ILE A 109 16.66 -3.29 -4.37
C ILE A 109 17.76 -3.28 -3.32
N ASP A 110 17.58 -2.48 -2.27
CA ASP A 110 18.56 -2.29 -1.21
C ASP A 110 17.88 -1.75 0.06
N GLY A 111 18.46 -2.01 1.23
CA GLY A 111 17.92 -1.56 2.51
C GLY A 111 18.44 -2.32 3.72
N ASP A 112 17.97 -1.92 4.89
CA ASP A 112 18.24 -2.63 6.14
C ASP A 112 17.45 -3.94 6.20
N ILE A 113 18.17 -5.04 6.35
CA ILE A 113 17.57 -6.38 6.39
C ILE A 113 16.72 -6.57 7.65
N GLU A 114 16.98 -5.83 8.73
CA GLU A 114 16.15 -5.88 9.94
C GLU A 114 14.69 -5.46 9.69
N LEU A 115 14.43 -4.70 8.61
CA LEU A 115 13.05 -4.39 8.19
C LEU A 115 12.26 -5.63 7.73
N ILE A 116 12.94 -6.74 7.48
CA ILE A 116 12.36 -8.02 7.06
C ILE A 116 12.55 -9.09 8.15
N ASP A 117 13.70 -9.09 8.82
CA ASP A 117 14.05 -10.11 9.83
C ASP A 117 13.37 -9.88 11.20
N ASP A 118 13.14 -8.63 11.59
CA ASP A 118 12.45 -8.30 12.84
C ASP A 118 10.94 -8.25 12.63
N GLU A 119 10.17 -8.95 13.48
CA GLU A 119 8.72 -9.11 13.30
C GLU A 119 7.97 -7.77 13.41
N ASP A 120 8.35 -6.90 14.35
CA ASP A 120 7.68 -5.63 14.57
C ASP A 120 7.96 -4.65 13.42
N LEU A 121 9.22 -4.60 12.97
CA LEU A 121 9.61 -3.80 11.79
C LEU A 121 8.97 -4.34 10.51
N PHE A 122 8.89 -5.66 10.35
CA PHE A 122 8.27 -6.30 9.21
C PHE A 122 6.77 -5.99 9.13
N ILE A 123 6.04 -6.02 10.25
CA ILE A 123 4.62 -5.62 10.28
C ILE A 123 4.46 -4.17 9.81
N ALA A 124 5.33 -3.26 10.24
CA ALA A 124 5.28 -1.87 9.81
C ALA A 124 5.54 -1.70 8.30
N CYS A 125 6.58 -2.37 7.78
CA CYS A 125 6.87 -2.42 6.34
C CYS A 125 5.74 -3.05 5.52
N PHE A 126 5.20 -4.17 6.01
CA PHE A 126 4.08 -4.88 5.40
C PHE A 126 2.86 -3.96 5.24
N LEU A 127 2.48 -3.21 6.28
CA LEU A 127 1.36 -2.30 6.22
C LEU A 127 1.60 -1.15 5.23
N GLN A 128 2.81 -0.59 5.20
CA GLN A 128 3.17 0.43 4.22
C GLN A 128 3.08 -0.12 2.80
N MET A 129 3.66 -1.29 2.54
CA MET A 129 3.66 -1.92 1.23
C MET A 129 2.25 -2.29 0.77
N ASN A 130 1.45 -2.90 1.64
CA ASN A 130 0.06 -3.27 1.32
C ASN A 130 -0.74 -2.03 0.87
N ASN A 131 -0.62 -0.90 1.56
CA ASN A 131 -1.29 0.34 1.17
C ASN A 131 -0.83 0.83 -0.22
N ILE A 132 0.46 0.74 -0.52
CA ILE A 132 1.02 1.12 -1.82
C ILE A 132 0.46 0.20 -2.93
N LEU A 133 0.49 -1.12 -2.73
CA LEU A 133 -0.02 -2.11 -3.69
C LEU A 133 -1.50 -1.94 -3.95
N GLU A 134 -2.32 -1.71 -2.91
CA GLU A 134 -3.74 -1.48 -3.05
C GLU A 134 -4.04 -0.18 -3.82
N SER A 135 -3.28 0.90 -3.55
CA SER A 135 -3.39 2.15 -4.32
C SER A 135 -3.04 1.94 -5.79
N LYS A 136 -1.92 1.25 -6.08
CA LYS A 136 -1.46 0.98 -7.45
C LYS A 136 -2.40 0.05 -8.21
N LYS A 137 -2.94 -0.97 -7.54
CA LYS A 137 -4.01 -1.82 -8.07
C LYS A 137 -5.24 -0.99 -8.44
N GLY A 138 -5.65 -0.08 -7.57
CA GLY A 138 -6.77 0.83 -7.83
C GLY A 138 -6.55 1.73 -9.05
N GLU A 139 -5.32 2.21 -9.27
CA GLU A 139 -4.93 2.96 -10.48
C GLU A 139 -4.96 2.08 -11.74
N PHE A 140 -4.45 0.84 -11.64
CA PHE A 140 -4.26 -0.06 -12.77
C PHE A 140 -5.57 -0.68 -13.30
N PHE A 141 -6.47 -1.08 -12.40
CA PHE A 141 -7.71 -1.80 -12.77
C PHE A 141 -8.96 -0.91 -12.86
N ARG A 142 -8.85 0.40 -12.58
CA ARG A 142 -9.94 1.37 -12.81
C ARG A 142 -9.79 2.15 -14.13
N ALA A 143 -8.67 1.98 -14.84
CA ALA A 143 -8.45 2.52 -16.18
C ALA A 143 -9.03 1.58 -17.25
#